data_AF-A0A0D1EN54-F1
#
_entry.id   AF-A0A0D1EN54-F1
#
_cell.length_a   1.000
_cell.length_b   1.000
_cell.length_c   1.000
_cell.angle_alpha   90.00
_cell.angle_beta   90.00
_cell.angle_gamma   90.00
#
_symmetry.space_group_name_H-M   'P 1'
#
loop_
_entity.id
_entity.type
_entity.pdbx_description
1 polymer ?
#
loop_
_entity_poly.entity_id
_entity_poly.type
_entity_poly.pdbx_seq_one_letter_code
_entity_poly.pdbx_strand_id
1 'polypeptide(L)'
;MSPLRNVLTVLVLLATPVGAEEGPPPSPYAGEQAREIASLSADDLAELARGDGWGLARAAELNGVPGPAHLLELADEIGLDAGQRSAIAAIRDSMRKDAVAAGERFVAAERALDRAFEQTGPDRAELARLVQEAGDARAALRLVHLSAHLGTAPLLTQAQIDLYAVLRGYAEDPCETVPEGHDVEMWRRHNGCG
;
A
#
# COMPACT_ATOMS: atom_id res chain seq x y z
N MET A 1 -19.74 -84.25 -44.28
CA MET A 1 -18.84 -83.08 -44.32
C MET A 1 -19.71 -81.82 -44.22
N SER A 2 -19.70 -81.15 -43.08
CA SER A 2 -20.27 -79.81 -42.86
C SER A 2 -19.23 -79.01 -42.06
N PRO A 3 -18.91 -77.74 -42.40
CA PRO A 3 -17.94 -76.96 -41.64
C PRO A 3 -18.61 -76.22 -40.48
N LEU A 4 -17.90 -76.17 -39.35
CA LEU A 4 -18.24 -75.38 -38.16
C LEU A 4 -17.99 -73.88 -38.40
N ARG A 5 -18.91 -73.03 -37.93
CA ARG A 5 -18.72 -71.57 -37.81
C ARG A 5 -18.15 -71.27 -36.42
N ASN A 6 -16.91 -70.78 -36.36
CA ASN A 6 -16.34 -70.17 -35.15
C ASN A 6 -16.86 -68.73 -35.04
N VAL A 7 -17.48 -68.40 -33.91
CA VAL A 7 -17.84 -67.02 -33.55
C VAL A 7 -16.78 -66.51 -32.57
N LEU A 8 -16.04 -65.48 -32.97
CA LEU A 8 -15.03 -64.81 -32.16
C LEU A 8 -15.69 -63.58 -31.50
N THR A 9 -15.90 -63.63 -30.19
CA THR A 9 -16.40 -62.49 -29.41
C THR A 9 -15.21 -61.63 -28.96
N VAL A 10 -15.13 -60.39 -29.44
CA VAL A 10 -14.14 -59.40 -29.02
C VAL A 10 -14.72 -58.61 -27.84
N LEU A 11 -14.04 -58.67 -26.69
CA LEU A 11 -14.37 -57.91 -25.49
C LEU A 11 -13.61 -56.56 -25.53
N VAL A 12 -14.33 -55.46 -25.70
CA VAL A 12 -13.76 -54.10 -25.65
C VAL A 12 -13.78 -53.60 -24.21
N LEU A 13 -12.61 -53.46 -23.58
CA LEU A 13 -12.46 -52.79 -22.29
C LEU A 13 -12.49 -51.27 -22.49
N LEU A 14 -13.51 -50.61 -21.95
CA LEU A 14 -13.59 -49.16 -21.83
C LEU A 14 -12.73 -48.72 -20.62
N ALA A 15 -11.58 -48.11 -20.88
CA ALA A 15 -10.80 -47.44 -19.83
C ALA A 15 -11.45 -46.10 -19.51
N THR A 16 -12.06 -45.99 -18.32
CA THR A 16 -12.53 -44.71 -17.78
C THR A 16 -11.32 -43.89 -17.33
N PRO A 17 -11.19 -42.61 -17.71
CA PRO A 17 -10.12 -41.77 -17.18
C PRO A 17 -10.39 -41.55 -15.69
N VAL A 18 -9.45 -41.99 -14.86
CA VAL A 18 -9.39 -41.55 -13.47
C VAL A 18 -9.06 -40.07 -13.52
N GLY A 19 -10.04 -39.21 -13.23
CA GLY A 19 -9.78 -37.80 -12.99
C GLY A 19 -8.82 -37.70 -11.81
N ALA A 20 -7.67 -37.06 -12.02
CA ALA A 20 -6.85 -36.62 -10.91
C ALA A 20 -7.73 -35.69 -10.06
N GLU A 21 -8.05 -36.10 -8.83
CA GLU A 21 -8.63 -35.18 -7.85
C GLU A 21 -7.55 -34.15 -7.53
N GLU A 22 -7.58 -33.02 -8.24
CA GLU A 22 -6.86 -31.83 -7.82
C GLU A 22 -7.45 -31.43 -6.47
N GLY A 23 -6.67 -31.65 -5.41
CA GLY A 23 -7.05 -31.24 -4.07
C GLY A 23 -7.39 -29.75 -4.02
N PRO A 24 -8.09 -29.29 -2.97
CA PRO A 24 -8.42 -27.88 -2.82
C PRO A 24 -7.14 -27.04 -2.98
N PRO A 25 -7.22 -25.89 -3.69
CA PRO A 25 -6.05 -25.05 -3.91
C PRO A 25 -5.43 -24.68 -2.57
N PRO A 26 -4.09 -24.59 -2.49
CA PRO A 26 -3.43 -24.21 -1.26
C PRO A 26 -3.94 -22.86 -0.77
N SER A 27 -3.90 -22.65 0.55
CA SER A 27 -4.22 -21.36 1.18
C SER A 27 -3.47 -20.22 0.48
N PRO A 28 -4.06 -19.02 0.33
CA PRO A 28 -3.35 -17.84 -0.17
C PRO A 28 -2.11 -17.49 0.66
N TYR A 29 -2.02 -17.98 1.89
CA TYR A 29 -0.90 -17.76 2.81
C TYR A 29 0.07 -18.95 2.89
N ALA A 30 -0.07 -19.96 2.01
CA ALA A 30 0.82 -21.11 2.02
C ALA A 30 2.27 -20.68 1.76
N GLY A 31 3.17 -21.01 2.70
CA GLY A 31 4.58 -20.60 2.68
C GLY A 31 4.87 -19.39 3.58
N GLU A 32 3.84 -18.61 3.95
CA GLU A 32 4.03 -17.44 4.81
C GLU A 32 4.31 -17.80 6.28
N GLN A 33 4.01 -19.04 6.70
CA GLN A 33 4.36 -19.56 8.03
C GLN A 33 5.88 -19.63 8.28
N ALA A 34 6.72 -19.42 7.26
CA ALA A 34 8.17 -19.35 7.37
C ALA A 34 8.71 -17.91 7.48
N ARG A 35 7.83 -16.89 7.52
CA ARG A 35 8.23 -15.50 7.77
C ARG A 35 8.77 -15.35 9.20
N GLU A 36 9.62 -14.34 9.39
CA GLU A 36 10.10 -13.97 10.74
C GLU A 36 8.97 -13.43 11.63
N ILE A 37 7.98 -12.77 11.02
CA ILE A 37 6.76 -12.27 11.66
C ILE A 37 5.62 -12.58 10.69
N ALA A 38 4.63 -13.36 11.10
CA ALA A 38 3.61 -13.85 10.18
C ALA A 38 2.83 -12.72 9.47
N SER A 39 2.58 -11.61 10.19
CA SER A 39 1.81 -10.46 9.71
C SER A 39 2.60 -9.50 8.80
N LEU A 40 3.93 -9.64 8.69
CA LEU A 40 4.80 -8.70 7.96
C LEU A 40 5.69 -9.43 6.95
N SER A 41 5.60 -9.02 5.69
CA SER A 41 6.51 -9.49 4.64
C SER A 41 7.92 -8.89 4.79
N ALA A 42 8.89 -9.43 4.05
CA ALA A 42 10.24 -8.87 4.00
C ALA A 42 10.24 -7.43 3.44
N ASP A 43 9.35 -7.13 2.50
CA ASP A 43 9.21 -5.80 1.93
C ASP A 43 8.60 -4.82 2.95
N ASP A 44 7.61 -5.25 3.75
CA ASP A 44 7.06 -4.44 4.84
C ASP A 44 8.15 -4.09 5.85
N LEU A 45 8.96 -5.07 6.27
CA LEU A 45 10.07 -4.85 7.20
C LEU A 45 11.11 -3.89 6.63
N ALA A 46 11.44 -4.02 5.34
CA ALA A 46 12.38 -3.14 4.68
C ALA A 46 11.84 -1.70 4.55
N GLU A 47 10.54 -1.53 4.28
CA GLU A 47 9.87 -0.23 4.19
C GLU A 47 9.83 0.46 5.56
N LEU A 48 9.42 -0.27 6.61
CA LEU A 48 9.40 0.20 7.99
C LEU A 48 10.80 0.59 8.49
N ALA A 49 11.82 -0.19 8.16
CA ALA A 49 13.21 0.10 8.53
C ALA A 49 13.76 1.37 7.87
N ARG A 50 13.24 1.75 6.69
CA ARG A 50 13.63 3.00 6.01
C ARG A 50 12.81 4.21 6.47
N GLY A 51 11.69 4.00 7.16
CA GLY A 51 10.74 5.05 7.54
C GLY A 51 9.92 5.56 6.35
N ASP A 52 9.72 4.72 5.34
CA ASP A 52 8.96 5.02 4.13
C ASP A 52 7.43 4.99 4.43
N GLY A 53 6.59 5.36 3.46
CA GLY A 53 5.19 5.71 3.71
C GLY A 53 4.26 4.58 4.15
N TRP A 54 4.54 3.33 3.78
CA TRP A 54 3.76 2.10 4.04
C TRP A 54 2.24 2.27 3.88
N GLY A 55 1.82 3.14 2.96
CA GLY A 55 0.43 3.54 2.74
C GLY A 55 -0.28 4.26 3.91
N LEU A 56 0.43 4.59 4.99
CA LEU A 56 -0.16 5.09 6.24
C LEU A 56 -0.80 6.48 6.12
N ALA A 57 -0.29 7.29 5.20
CA ALA A 57 -0.73 8.66 4.97
C ALA A 57 -1.79 8.81 3.87
N ARG A 58 -2.29 7.71 3.27
CA ARG A 58 -3.23 7.76 2.13
C ARG A 58 -4.47 8.63 2.38
N ALA A 59 -4.93 8.71 3.62
CA ALA A 59 -6.06 9.58 3.98
C ALA A 59 -5.77 11.06 3.75
N ALA A 60 -4.54 11.53 3.97
CA ALA A 60 -4.13 12.90 3.68
C ALA A 60 -3.84 13.06 2.17
N GLU A 61 -2.99 12.18 1.65
CA GLU A 61 -2.51 12.22 0.27
C GLU A 61 -3.65 12.24 -0.76
N LEU A 62 -4.59 11.30 -0.64
CA LEU A 62 -5.70 11.16 -1.60
C LEU A 62 -6.81 12.20 -1.39
N ASN A 63 -6.71 13.04 -0.35
CA ASN A 63 -7.65 14.13 -0.09
C ASN A 63 -6.96 15.51 -0.21
N GLY A 64 -5.94 15.60 -1.06
CA GLY A 64 -5.33 16.88 -1.44
C GLY A 64 -4.43 17.51 -0.38
N VAL A 65 -3.90 16.72 0.55
CA VAL A 65 -2.93 17.18 1.56
C VAL A 65 -1.56 16.57 1.22
N PRO A 66 -0.68 17.29 0.50
CA PRO A 66 0.53 16.70 -0.10
C PRO A 66 1.58 16.27 0.92
N GLY A 67 2.22 15.12 0.71
CA GLY A 67 3.33 14.64 1.54
C GLY A 67 4.67 15.29 1.21
N PRO A 68 5.60 15.41 2.18
CA PRO A 68 6.87 16.11 1.97
C PRO A 68 7.81 15.41 0.99
N ALA A 69 7.78 14.08 0.87
CA ALA A 69 8.65 13.35 -0.06
C ALA A 69 8.32 13.67 -1.52
N HIS A 70 7.06 13.45 -1.92
CA HIS A 70 6.62 13.69 -3.30
C HIS A 70 6.58 15.17 -3.67
N LEU A 71 6.34 16.08 -2.72
CA LEU A 71 6.51 17.52 -2.96
C LEU A 71 7.94 17.88 -3.36
N LEU A 72 8.94 17.25 -2.73
CA LEU A 72 10.34 17.51 -3.04
C LEU A 72 10.78 16.86 -4.35
N GLU A 73 10.19 15.72 -4.72
CA GLU A 73 10.39 15.09 -6.04
C GLU A 73 9.87 15.95 -7.18
N LEU A 74 8.76 16.66 -6.97
CA LEU A 74 8.10 17.54 -7.94
C LEU A 74 8.40 19.03 -7.72
N ALA A 75 9.48 19.34 -7.00
CA ALA A 75 9.70 20.69 -6.47
C ALA A 75 9.86 21.74 -7.58
N ASP A 76 10.48 21.37 -8.69
CA ASP A 76 10.72 22.26 -9.83
C ASP A 76 9.43 22.49 -10.60
N GLU A 77 8.67 21.44 -10.87
CA GLU A 77 7.39 21.46 -11.57
C GLU A 77 6.33 22.24 -10.80
N ILE A 78 6.28 22.08 -9.48
CA ILE A 78 5.36 22.81 -8.59
C ILE A 78 5.81 24.27 -8.38
N GLY A 79 7.05 24.60 -8.72
CA GLY A 79 7.62 25.92 -8.49
C GLY A 79 7.82 26.23 -6.99
N LEU A 80 8.31 25.26 -6.22
CA LEU A 80 8.65 25.49 -4.82
C LEU A 80 9.84 26.44 -4.70
N ASP A 81 9.70 27.50 -3.90
CA ASP A 81 10.80 28.41 -3.60
C ASP A 81 11.83 27.79 -2.63
N ALA A 82 12.97 28.47 -2.45
CA ALA A 82 14.05 27.96 -1.60
C ALA A 82 13.63 27.81 -0.12
N GLY A 83 12.75 28.68 0.38
CA GLY A 83 12.22 28.62 1.74
C GLY A 83 11.27 27.44 1.91
N GLN A 84 10.35 27.24 0.96
CA GLN A 84 9.44 26.09 0.93
C GLN A 84 10.22 24.78 0.89
N ARG A 85 11.20 24.65 -0.02
CA ARG A 85 12.06 23.45 -0.12
C ARG A 85 12.77 23.16 1.19
N SER A 86 13.36 24.18 1.81
CA SER A 86 14.07 24.01 3.09
C SER A 86 13.12 23.57 4.21
N ALA A 87 11.93 24.16 4.30
CA ALA A 87 10.95 23.82 5.33
C ALA A 87 10.37 22.41 5.12
N ILE A 88 10.02 22.04 3.89
CA ILE A 88 9.50 20.73 3.54
C ILE A 88 10.57 19.64 3.75
N ALA A 89 11.83 19.91 3.40
CA ALA A 89 12.94 18.99 3.69
C ALA A 89 13.11 18.74 5.19
N ALA A 90 13.02 19.78 6.02
CA ALA A 90 13.06 19.63 7.47
C ALA A 90 11.90 18.76 8.00
N ILE A 91 10.68 18.95 7.46
CA ILE A 91 9.52 18.09 7.80
C ILE A 91 9.78 16.64 7.38
N ARG A 92 10.26 16.41 6.15
CA ARG A 92 10.59 15.05 5.66
C ARG A 92 11.60 14.36 6.56
N ASP A 93 12.67 15.06 6.91
CA ASP A 93 13.79 14.47 7.66
C ASP A 93 13.38 14.17 9.10
N SER A 94 12.60 15.06 9.74
CA SER A 94 12.00 14.79 11.05
C SER A 94 11.03 13.61 11.00
N MET A 95 10.10 13.61 10.03
CA MET A 95 9.13 12.52 9.85
C MET A 95 9.86 11.19 9.66
N ARG A 96 10.87 11.13 8.79
CA ARG A 96 11.61 9.89 8.51
C ARG A 96 12.28 9.35 9.77
N LYS A 97 12.94 10.22 10.54
CA LYS A 97 13.56 9.85 11.82
C LYS A 97 12.55 9.27 12.80
N ASP A 98 11.41 9.94 12.95
CA ASP A 98 10.36 9.51 13.88
C ASP A 98 9.66 8.23 13.39
N ALA A 99 9.51 8.06 12.07
CA ALA A 99 8.91 6.90 11.43
C ALA A 99 9.77 5.66 11.61
N VAL A 100 11.10 5.76 11.48
CA VAL A 100 12.02 4.64 11.78
C VAL A 100 11.84 4.19 13.23
N ALA A 101 11.91 5.13 14.18
CA ALA A 101 11.76 4.80 15.60
C ALA A 101 10.37 4.22 15.93
N ALA A 102 9.30 4.70 15.29
CA ALA A 102 7.96 4.15 15.46
C ALA A 102 7.79 2.78 14.77
N GLY A 103 8.41 2.59 13.62
CA GLY A 103 8.43 1.33 12.88
C GLY A 103 9.11 0.22 13.67
N GLU A 104 10.26 0.50 14.29
CA GLU A 104 10.94 -0.44 15.18
C GLU A 104 10.03 -0.90 16.34
N ARG A 105 9.29 0.03 16.96
CA ARG A 105 8.32 -0.30 18.02
C ARG A 105 7.18 -1.16 17.51
N PHE A 106 6.65 -0.84 16.33
CA PHE A 106 5.58 -1.61 15.70
C PHE A 106 6.04 -3.04 15.37
N VAL A 107 7.21 -3.19 14.72
CA VAL A 107 7.81 -4.50 14.43
C VAL A 107 8.05 -5.32 15.69
N ALA A 108 8.54 -4.69 16.76
CA ALA A 108 8.77 -5.37 18.04
C ALA A 108 7.45 -5.86 18.68
N ALA A 109 6.37 -5.08 18.59
CA ALA A 109 5.06 -5.45 19.11
C ALA A 109 4.42 -6.60 18.31
N GLU A 110 4.47 -6.54 16.97
CA GLU A 110 4.00 -7.63 16.10
C GLU A 110 4.80 -8.92 16.36
N ARG A 111 6.12 -8.83 16.52
CA ARG A 111 6.96 -9.99 16.88
C ARG A 111 6.63 -10.55 18.26
N ALA A 112 6.23 -9.70 19.21
CA ALA A 112 5.82 -10.18 20.54
C ALA A 112 4.50 -10.95 20.48
N LEU A 113 3.53 -10.46 19.69
CA LEU A 113 2.28 -11.16 19.44
C LEU A 113 2.51 -12.51 18.73
N ASP A 114 3.34 -12.51 17.69
CA ASP A 114 3.69 -13.71 16.92
C ASP A 114 4.31 -14.81 17.80
N ARG A 115 5.35 -14.45 18.58
CA ARG A 115 6.01 -15.37 19.53
C ARG A 115 5.09 -15.93 20.61
N ALA A 116 4.05 -15.19 21.01
CA ALA A 116 3.10 -15.70 22.00
C ALA A 116 2.28 -16.87 21.43
N PHE A 117 1.98 -16.84 20.13
CA PHE A 117 1.30 -17.94 19.43
C PHE A 117 2.22 -19.10 19.06
N GLU A 118 3.51 -18.85 18.78
CA GLU A 118 4.49 -19.92 18.53
C GLU A 118 4.74 -20.83 19.75
N GLN A 119 4.48 -20.33 20.95
CA GLN A 119 4.64 -21.07 22.21
C GLN A 119 3.38 -21.90 22.52
N THR A 120 2.83 -21.77 23.73
CA THR A 120 1.59 -22.46 24.13
C THR A 120 0.32 -21.69 23.72
N GLY A 121 0.48 -20.51 23.12
CA GLY A 121 -0.59 -19.54 22.89
C GLY A 121 -0.81 -18.62 24.11
N PRO A 122 -1.16 -17.33 23.89
CA PRO A 122 -1.46 -16.41 24.99
C PRO A 122 -2.81 -16.74 25.62
N ASP A 123 -2.96 -16.45 26.92
CA ASP A 123 -4.28 -16.41 27.54
C ASP A 123 -5.08 -15.16 27.08
N ARG A 124 -6.34 -15.05 27.52
CA ARG A 124 -7.20 -13.93 27.11
C ARG A 124 -6.69 -12.55 27.53
N ALA A 125 -6.07 -12.45 28.71
CA ALA A 125 -5.58 -11.17 29.22
C ALA A 125 -4.29 -10.77 28.50
N GLU A 126 -3.39 -11.73 28.28
CA GLU A 126 -2.17 -11.53 27.52
C GLU A 126 -2.46 -11.16 26.07
N LEU A 127 -3.39 -11.86 25.40
CA LEU A 127 -3.79 -11.56 24.03
C LEU A 127 -4.32 -10.13 23.90
N ALA A 128 -5.23 -9.72 24.80
CA ALA A 128 -5.78 -8.37 24.78
C ALA A 128 -4.68 -7.30 24.93
N ARG A 129 -3.71 -7.53 25.81
CA ARG A 129 -2.57 -6.63 26.00
C ARG A 129 -1.67 -6.56 24.76
N LEU A 130 -1.26 -7.69 24.20
CA LEU A 130 -0.37 -7.74 23.03
C LEU A 130 -1.01 -7.09 21.79
N VAL A 131 -2.30 -7.35 21.56
CA VAL A 131 -3.06 -6.72 20.47
C VAL A 131 -3.16 -5.21 20.69
N GLN A 132 -3.42 -4.76 21.91
CA GLN A 132 -3.47 -3.33 22.22
C GLN A 132 -2.11 -2.66 22.00
N GLU A 133 -1.01 -3.27 22.44
CA GLU A 133 0.34 -2.75 22.23
C GLU A 133 0.70 -2.63 20.73
N ALA A 134 0.37 -3.64 19.94
CA ALA A 134 0.56 -3.59 18.49
C ALA A 134 -0.31 -2.50 17.83
N GLY A 135 -1.56 -2.38 18.26
CA GLY A 135 -2.49 -1.34 17.81
C GLY A 135 -1.99 0.08 18.11
N ASP A 136 -1.54 0.32 19.35
CA ASP A 136 -1.01 1.61 19.79
C ASP A 136 0.29 1.95 19.07
N ALA A 137 1.19 0.97 18.86
CA ALA A 137 2.41 1.17 18.09
C ALA A 137 2.13 1.54 16.63
N ARG A 138 1.17 0.84 15.99
CA ARG A 138 0.73 1.16 14.62
C ARG A 138 0.07 2.53 14.54
N ALA A 139 -0.75 2.89 15.52
CA ALA A 139 -1.39 4.21 15.59
C ALA A 139 -0.35 5.33 15.69
N ALA A 140 0.67 5.16 16.56
CA ALA A 140 1.76 6.10 16.69
C ALA A 140 2.56 6.25 15.38
N LEU A 141 2.87 5.14 14.70
CA LEU A 141 3.53 5.17 13.39
C LEU A 141 2.68 5.91 12.35
N ARG A 142 1.38 5.61 12.27
CA ARG A 142 0.47 6.31 11.34
C ARG A 142 0.37 7.81 11.63
N LEU A 143 0.38 8.19 12.90
CA LEU A 143 0.34 9.59 13.32
C LEU A 143 1.57 10.37 12.82
N VAL A 144 2.76 9.77 12.82
CA VAL A 144 3.99 10.41 12.30
C VAL A 144 3.79 10.84 10.85
N HIS A 145 3.33 9.92 10.00
CA HIS A 145 3.14 10.23 8.57
C HIS A 145 2.02 11.24 8.33
N LEU A 146 0.86 11.08 8.98
CA LEU A 146 -0.25 12.03 8.81
C LEU A 146 0.10 13.44 9.32
N SER A 147 0.86 13.54 10.42
CA SER A 147 1.31 14.82 10.94
C SER A 147 2.25 15.54 9.97
N ALA A 148 3.10 14.80 9.25
CA ALA A 148 3.99 15.38 8.25
C ALA A 148 3.21 15.99 7.07
N HIS A 149 2.18 15.29 6.58
CA HIS A 149 1.26 15.85 5.57
C HIS A 149 0.50 17.07 6.08
N LEU A 150 0.05 17.05 7.34
CA LEU A 150 -0.63 18.20 7.92
C LEU A 150 0.30 19.41 8.05
N GLY A 151 1.60 19.18 8.31
CA GLY A 151 2.60 20.23 8.44
C GLY A 151 3.06 20.84 7.12
N THR A 152 2.97 20.13 6.00
CA THR A 152 3.35 20.65 4.67
C THR A 152 2.29 21.55 4.05
N ALA A 153 1.00 21.25 4.24
CA ALA A 153 -0.08 21.99 3.59
C ALA A 153 -0.05 23.51 3.82
N PRO A 154 0.23 24.04 5.03
CA PRO A 154 0.32 25.49 5.25
C PRO A 154 1.50 26.18 4.56
N LEU A 155 2.47 25.42 4.04
CA LEU A 155 3.64 25.96 3.34
C LEU A 155 3.37 26.21 1.86
N LEU A 156 2.26 25.72 1.33
CA LEU A 156 1.93 25.77 -0.10
C LEU A 156 0.84 26.80 -0.37
N THR A 157 0.86 27.36 -1.57
CA THR A 157 -0.30 28.08 -2.10
C THR A 157 -1.34 27.10 -2.63
N GLN A 158 -2.59 27.54 -2.76
CA GLN A 158 -3.64 26.70 -3.36
C GLN A 158 -3.27 26.23 -4.77
N ALA A 159 -2.68 27.12 -5.59
CA ALA A 159 -2.22 26.78 -6.94
C ALA A 159 -1.15 25.67 -6.95
N GLN A 160 -0.25 25.66 -5.96
CA GLN A 160 0.76 24.59 -5.82
C GLN A 160 0.13 23.25 -5.42
N ILE A 161 -0.90 23.27 -4.57
CA ILE A 161 -1.66 22.07 -4.19
C ILE A 161 -2.43 21.52 -5.40
N ASP A 162 -3.08 22.39 -6.17
CA ASP A 162 -3.85 21.99 -7.35
C ASP A 162 -2.93 21.38 -8.42
N LEU A 163 -1.77 22.01 -8.67
CA LEU A 163 -0.76 21.49 -9.58
C LEU A 163 -0.17 20.15 -9.11
N TYR A 164 0.08 19.99 -7.80
CA TYR A 164 0.47 18.70 -7.24
C TYR A 164 -0.58 17.61 -7.52
N ALA A 165 -1.87 17.92 -7.34
CA ALA A 165 -2.94 16.97 -7.60
C ALA A 165 -2.98 16.52 -9.08
N VAL A 166 -2.75 17.44 -10.02
CA VAL A 166 -2.62 17.11 -11.46
C VAL A 166 -1.40 16.24 -11.72
N LEU A 167 -0.21 16.64 -11.24
CA LEU A 167 1.05 15.92 -11.47
C LEU A 167 1.03 14.51 -10.87
N ARG A 168 0.25 14.29 -9.81
CA ARG A 168 0.08 12.98 -9.16
C ARG A 168 -1.06 12.14 -9.73
N GLY A 169 -1.81 12.67 -10.69
CA GLY A 169 -2.95 11.98 -11.31
C GLY A 169 -4.18 11.88 -10.41
N TYR A 170 -4.31 12.79 -9.45
CA TYR A 170 -5.48 12.89 -8.56
C TYR A 170 -6.53 13.89 -9.06
N ALA A 171 -6.17 14.74 -10.01
CA ALA A 171 -7.05 15.67 -10.71
C ALA A 171 -6.74 15.69 -12.21
N GLU A 172 -7.73 16.05 -13.02
CA GLU A 172 -7.54 16.32 -14.45
C GLU A 172 -6.83 17.67 -14.65
N ASP A 173 -6.02 17.77 -15.71
CA ASP A 173 -5.42 19.05 -16.10
C ASP A 173 -6.50 19.92 -16.77
N PRO A 174 -6.87 21.07 -16.18
CA PRO A 174 -7.89 21.95 -16.74
C PRO A 174 -7.45 22.62 -18.07
N CYS A 175 -6.16 22.64 -18.38
CA CYS A 175 -5.63 23.19 -19.64
C CYS A 175 -5.77 22.22 -20.82
N GLU A 176 -5.75 20.91 -20.53
CA GLU A 176 -5.96 19.84 -21.50
C GLU A 176 -7.42 19.37 -21.56
N THR A 177 -8.18 19.59 -20.48
CA THR A 177 -9.55 19.07 -20.34
C THR A 177 -10.55 20.21 -20.24
N VAL A 178 -11.07 20.63 -21.41
CA VAL A 178 -12.17 21.61 -21.48
C VAL A 178 -13.50 20.88 -21.39
N PRO A 179 -14.37 21.17 -20.39
CA PRO A 179 -15.66 20.51 -20.27
C PRO A 179 -16.57 20.81 -21.46
N GLU A 180 -17.44 19.85 -21.82
CA GLU A 180 -18.41 20.03 -22.89
C GLU A 180 -19.29 21.27 -22.65
N GLY A 181 -19.55 22.03 -23.72
CA GLY A 181 -20.34 23.26 -23.67
C GLY A 181 -19.59 24.50 -23.16
N HIS A 182 -18.30 24.41 -22.86
CA HIS A 182 -17.49 25.57 -22.48
C HIS A 182 -16.70 26.12 -23.67
N ASP A 183 -16.58 27.45 -23.73
CA ASP A 183 -15.69 28.10 -24.70
C ASP A 183 -14.23 27.83 -24.34
N VAL A 184 -13.48 27.30 -25.30
CA VAL A 184 -12.11 26.83 -25.09
C VAL A 184 -11.18 27.97 -24.66
N GLU A 185 -11.28 29.14 -25.30
CA GLU A 185 -10.39 30.28 -25.02
C GLU A 185 -10.67 30.88 -23.65
N MET A 186 -11.96 31.07 -23.32
CA MET A 186 -12.38 31.59 -22.02
C MET A 186 -12.02 30.64 -20.88
N TRP A 187 -12.24 29.33 -21.07
CA TRP A 187 -11.90 28.31 -20.08
C TRP A 187 -10.40 28.29 -19.78
N ARG A 188 -9.57 28.26 -20.82
CA ARG A 188 -8.12 28.28 -20.68
C ARG A 188 -7.62 29.54 -19.98
N ARG A 189 -8.14 30.71 -20.36
CA ARG A 189 -7.79 31.97 -19.67
C ARG A 189 -8.17 31.97 -18.19
N HIS A 190 -9.32 31.41 -17.83
CA HIS A 190 -9.78 31.35 -16.44
C HIS A 190 -8.89 30.44 -15.56
N ASN A 191 -8.39 29.35 -16.14
CA ASN A 191 -7.50 28.40 -15.47
C ASN A 191 -6.02 28.77 -15.60
N GLY A 192 -5.69 29.98 -16.07
CA GLY A 192 -4.30 30.42 -16.22
C GLY A 192 -3.51 29.66 -17.29
N CYS A 193 -4.20 29.00 -18.21
CA CYS A 193 -3.62 28.30 -19.35
C CYS A 193 -3.32 29.34 -20.44
N GLY A 194 -2.18 30.03 -20.34
CA GLY A 194 -1.78 31.11 -21.24
C GLY A 194 -0.28 31.38 -21.21
#